data_AF-A0A7C3WRY7-F1
#
_entry.id   AF-A0A7C3WRY7-F1
#
_cell.length_a   1.000
_cell.length_b   1.000
_cell.length_c   1.000
_cell.angle_alpha   90.00
_cell.angle_beta   90.00
_cell.angle_gamma   90.00
#
_symmetry.space_group_name_H-M   'P 1'
#
loop_
_entity.id
_entity.type
_entity.pdbx_description
1 polymer ?
#
loop_
_entity_poly.entity_id
_entity_poly.type
_entity_poly.pdbx_seq_one_letter_code
_entity_poly.pdbx_strand_id
1 'polypeptide(L)'
;MSTGRRTWGDWQLDRRSFVRHSACTLALLSLPGPLFPLLSSEIQLGFIKPHPALFYQVRPQQKVKCRLCPRGCEVKPGERGDCGVRENRKGSYYTLVYGNPCAVHVDPVEKKPFFHVLPGTPTYSIATAGCNLHCIFCQNWEISQTKPEATYNYDLPPENVVAAAQKGSCPSIAYTYVEPIIFYEYMLDTARLAKKAGILNICHSAGYISPEPLAMLAEVLDAACIDLKAFDNRFYQELVDGELEPVLNTLKTLRRRGVHVEIVNLVIPQKNDRPETIDAMCRWIREELGPLTPLHFSRFFPLYKMKNHYPTPVSTLEQARQIALQAGLKYVYLGNLPGNPAENTYCHHCGQLIIGRRGFTVGERNLKDGKCRFCGTKIPGIWGI
;
A
#
# COMPACT_ATOMS: atom_id res chain seq x y z
N MET A 1 23.21 -8.18 -49.95
CA MET A 1 23.66 -6.99 -49.20
C MET A 1 22.97 -7.01 -47.85
N SER A 2 23.74 -7.26 -46.79
CA SER A 2 23.28 -7.69 -45.47
C SER A 2 22.68 -6.57 -44.61
N THR A 3 21.71 -6.99 -43.81
CA THR A 3 21.02 -6.36 -42.68
C THR A 3 21.91 -5.68 -41.64
N GLY A 4 21.41 -4.59 -41.03
CA GLY A 4 21.90 -4.06 -39.76
C GLY A 4 20.76 -3.82 -38.76
N ARG A 5 20.46 -4.84 -37.93
CA ARG A 5 19.67 -4.70 -36.69
C ARG A 5 20.47 -3.84 -35.72
N ARG A 6 19.86 -2.81 -35.14
CA ARG A 6 20.44 -2.14 -33.96
C ARG A 6 20.07 -2.94 -32.70
N THR A 7 21.07 -3.54 -32.07
CA THR A 7 20.97 -4.26 -30.80
C THR A 7 20.93 -3.28 -29.63
N TRP A 8 20.16 -3.61 -28.58
CA TRP A 8 20.11 -2.93 -27.29
C TRP A 8 21.34 -3.24 -26.44
N GLY A 9 22.52 -2.88 -26.92
CA GLY A 9 23.77 -3.03 -26.18
C GLY A 9 24.67 -1.89 -26.57
N ASP A 10 24.74 -0.87 -25.70
CA ASP A 10 25.84 0.07 -25.51
C ASP A 10 25.34 1.32 -24.78
N TRP A 11 25.05 1.16 -23.49
CA TRP A 11 24.96 2.28 -22.55
C TRP A 11 25.71 1.90 -21.27
N GLN A 12 27.04 1.96 -21.32
CA GLN A 12 27.85 1.99 -20.09
C GLN A 12 27.64 3.35 -19.42
N LEU A 13 26.74 3.39 -18.43
CA LEU A 13 26.57 4.56 -17.57
C LEU A 13 27.62 4.52 -16.46
N ASP A 14 28.52 5.50 -16.46
CA ASP A 14 29.50 5.64 -15.39
C ASP A 14 28.85 6.04 -14.06
N ARG A 15 29.58 5.82 -12.96
CA ARG A 15 29.12 6.06 -11.59
C ARG A 15 28.73 7.52 -11.34
N ARG A 16 29.26 8.47 -12.12
CA ARG A 16 28.92 9.91 -12.03
C ARG A 16 27.60 10.23 -12.74
N SER A 17 27.30 9.55 -13.84
CA SER A 17 26.03 9.68 -14.58
C SER A 17 24.86 9.08 -13.82
N PHE A 18 25.09 7.99 -13.07
CA PHE A 18 24.10 7.40 -12.16
C PHE A 18 23.70 8.35 -11.03
N VAL A 19 24.65 9.03 -10.39
CA VAL A 19 24.36 10.00 -9.30
C VAL A 19 23.61 11.22 -9.85
N ARG A 20 23.98 11.73 -11.03
CA ARG A 20 23.29 12.86 -11.66
C ARG A 20 21.84 12.52 -12.06
N HIS A 21 21.59 11.34 -12.61
CA HIS A 21 20.22 10.93 -12.98
C HIS A 21 19.38 10.52 -11.77
N SER A 22 19.98 9.96 -10.72
CA SER A 22 19.27 9.61 -9.47
C SER A 22 18.86 10.86 -8.67
N ALA A 23 19.70 11.89 -8.66
CA ALA A 23 19.39 13.17 -8.03
C ALA A 23 18.31 13.95 -8.80
N CYS A 24 18.26 13.82 -10.14
CA CYS A 24 17.20 14.44 -10.95
C CYS A 24 15.85 13.73 -10.83
N THR A 25 15.80 12.42 -10.50
CA THR A 25 14.52 11.75 -10.16
C THR A 25 13.95 12.15 -8.81
N LEU A 26 14.78 12.61 -7.87
CA LEU A 26 14.30 13.17 -6.60
C LEU A 26 13.80 14.63 -6.73
N ALA A 27 14.26 15.35 -7.77
CA ALA A 27 13.83 16.72 -8.06
C ALA A 27 12.68 16.81 -9.09
N LEU A 28 12.26 15.70 -9.70
CA LEU A 28 11.07 15.63 -10.56
C LEU A 28 9.80 15.18 -9.82
N LEU A 29 9.90 14.94 -8.50
CA LEU A 29 8.75 14.79 -7.59
C LEU A 29 8.17 16.15 -7.12
N SER A 30 8.70 17.27 -7.64
CA SER A 30 8.28 18.63 -7.29
C SER A 30 7.88 19.49 -8.49
N LEU A 31 7.65 18.89 -9.66
CA LEU A 31 6.90 19.59 -10.72
C LEU A 31 5.41 19.50 -10.38
N PRO A 32 4.67 20.62 -10.33
CA PRO A 32 3.24 20.58 -10.20
C PRO A 32 2.73 19.84 -11.44
N GLY A 33 2.16 18.65 -11.24
CA GLY A 33 1.22 18.11 -12.22
C GLY A 33 0.16 19.17 -12.53
N PRO A 34 -0.57 19.07 -13.65
CA PRO A 34 -1.59 20.06 -13.98
C PRO A 34 -2.45 20.29 -12.75
N LEU A 35 -2.44 21.54 -12.26
CA LEU A 35 -3.25 22.02 -11.16
C LEU A 35 -4.70 21.83 -11.60
N PHE A 36 -5.22 20.63 -11.37
CA PHE A 36 -6.64 20.39 -11.42
C PHE A 36 -7.25 21.36 -10.39
N PRO A 37 -8.32 22.08 -10.75
CA PRO A 37 -9.05 22.84 -9.77
C PRO A 37 -9.69 21.79 -8.84
N LEU A 38 -8.99 21.48 -7.77
CA LEU A 38 -9.57 20.92 -6.55
C LEU A 38 -10.81 21.77 -6.31
N LEU A 39 -11.98 21.12 -6.21
CA LEU A 39 -13.10 21.72 -5.48
C LEU A 39 -12.48 22.31 -4.22
N SER A 40 -12.63 23.62 -4.03
CA SER A 40 -11.84 24.42 -3.09
C SER A 40 -11.99 23.92 -1.65
N SER A 41 -11.28 22.85 -1.32
CA SER A 41 -11.10 22.36 0.04
C SER A 41 -9.97 23.20 0.61
N GLU A 42 -10.32 24.12 1.51
CA GLU A 42 -9.34 24.93 2.21
C GLU A 42 -8.37 24.01 2.97
N ILE A 43 -7.07 24.26 2.81
CA ILE A 43 -6.03 23.56 3.56
C ILE A 43 -5.74 24.39 4.80
N GLN A 44 -5.88 23.80 5.98
CA GLN A 44 -5.66 24.48 7.24
C GLN A 44 -4.75 23.64 8.17
N LEU A 45 -3.78 24.32 8.77
CA LEU A 45 -2.93 23.72 9.81
C LEU A 45 -3.79 23.31 11.00
N GLY A 46 -3.71 22.03 11.36
CA GLY A 46 -4.38 21.47 12.52
C GLY A 46 -5.89 21.36 12.41
N PHE A 47 -6.44 21.39 11.20
CA PHE A 47 -7.87 21.16 10.98
C PHE A 47 -8.26 19.72 11.37
N ILE A 48 -9.11 19.59 12.38
CA ILE A 48 -9.64 18.31 12.87
C ILE A 48 -11.17 18.35 12.94
N LYS A 49 -11.79 17.23 12.59
CA LYS A 49 -13.25 17.06 12.67
C LYS A 49 -13.57 15.80 13.48
N PRO A 50 -13.90 15.95 14.78
CA PRO A 50 -14.26 14.81 15.61
C PRO A 50 -15.49 14.08 15.04
N HIS A 51 -15.39 12.76 14.89
CA HIS A 51 -16.46 11.88 14.43
C HIS A 51 -16.56 10.67 15.34
N PRO A 52 -17.78 10.19 15.69
CA PRO A 52 -17.94 9.00 16.52
C PRO A 52 -17.14 7.80 15.98
N ALA A 53 -16.38 7.14 16.86
CA ALA A 53 -15.66 5.93 16.52
C ALA A 53 -16.59 4.71 16.61
N LEU A 54 -16.41 3.73 15.72
CA LEU A 54 -17.29 2.55 15.67
C LEU A 54 -16.86 1.43 16.62
N PHE A 55 -15.55 1.17 16.76
CA PHE A 55 -15.04 -0.04 17.42
C PHE A 55 -14.42 0.26 18.78
N TYR A 56 -15.26 0.31 19.79
CA TYR A 56 -14.81 0.45 21.18
C TYR A 56 -15.80 -0.13 22.19
N GLN A 57 -15.32 -0.30 23.42
CA GLN A 57 -16.16 -0.64 24.57
C GLN A 57 -15.93 0.37 25.69
N VAL A 58 -17.01 0.86 26.28
CA VAL A 58 -16.92 1.67 27.51
C VAL A 58 -16.56 0.77 28.68
N ARG A 59 -15.70 1.28 29.55
CA ARG A 59 -15.20 0.63 30.76
C ARG A 59 -15.49 1.51 31.98
N PRO A 60 -15.37 0.96 33.22
CA PRO A 60 -15.50 1.75 34.43
C PRO A 60 -14.64 3.03 34.42
N GLN A 61 -15.08 4.03 35.19
CA GLN A 61 -14.47 5.36 35.23
C GLN A 61 -14.38 6.05 33.85
N GLN A 62 -15.36 5.83 32.98
CA GLN A 62 -15.45 6.43 31.65
C GLN A 62 -14.24 6.12 30.74
N LYS A 63 -13.48 5.08 31.05
CA LYS A 63 -12.40 4.59 30.18
C LYS A 63 -12.99 3.96 28.91
N VAL A 64 -12.18 3.89 27.87
CA VAL A 64 -12.53 3.23 26.62
C VAL A 64 -11.50 2.15 26.29
N LYS A 65 -11.96 0.95 25.94
CA LYS A 65 -11.15 -0.07 25.27
C LYS A 65 -11.35 0.04 23.77
N CYS A 66 -10.34 0.51 23.04
CA CYS A 66 -10.35 0.52 21.58
C CYS A 66 -10.30 -0.92 21.04
N ARG A 67 -11.14 -1.24 20.06
CA ARG A 67 -11.22 -2.57 19.42
C ARG A 67 -10.97 -2.54 17.92
N LEU A 68 -10.42 -1.43 17.42
CA LEU A 68 -10.17 -1.24 15.98
C LEU A 68 -8.99 -2.08 15.48
N CYS A 69 -7.89 -2.09 16.23
CA CYS A 69 -6.66 -2.76 15.86
C CYS A 69 -6.07 -3.54 17.04
N PRO A 70 -5.13 -4.46 16.79
CA PRO A 70 -4.60 -5.36 17.82
C PRO A 70 -3.94 -4.65 19.01
N ARG A 71 -3.55 -3.37 18.87
CA ARG A 71 -3.06 -2.54 19.99
C ARG A 71 -3.99 -2.55 21.20
N GLY A 72 -5.32 -2.63 20.97
CA GLY A 72 -6.29 -2.76 22.05
C GLY A 72 -6.19 -1.67 23.13
N CYS A 73 -5.91 -0.41 22.75
CA CYS A 73 -5.61 0.66 23.71
C CYS A 73 -6.70 0.83 24.78
N GLU A 74 -6.29 1.04 26.03
CA GLU A 74 -7.16 1.51 27.11
C GLU A 74 -6.94 2.99 27.33
N VAL A 75 -7.96 3.80 27.02
CA VAL A 75 -7.84 5.25 26.92
C VAL A 75 -8.67 5.89 28.03
N LYS A 76 -8.04 6.68 28.90
CA LYS A 76 -8.75 7.42 29.96
C LYS A 76 -9.48 8.63 29.38
N PRO A 77 -10.49 9.18 30.08
CA PRO A 77 -11.12 10.43 29.67
C PRO A 77 -10.09 11.55 29.44
N GLY A 78 -10.17 12.23 28.30
CA GLY A 78 -9.25 13.30 27.88
C GLY A 78 -7.96 12.81 27.22
N GLU A 79 -7.69 11.50 27.21
CA GLU A 79 -6.52 10.92 26.58
C GLU A 79 -6.82 10.39 25.17
N ARG A 80 -5.75 10.01 24.46
CA ARG A 80 -5.80 9.41 23.12
C ARG A 80 -5.22 8.01 23.10
N GLY A 81 -5.66 7.23 22.12
CA GLY A 81 -4.99 5.96 21.79
C GLY A 81 -3.60 6.19 21.19
N ASP A 82 -2.83 5.11 21.13
CA ASP A 82 -1.44 5.08 20.66
C ASP A 82 -1.23 5.74 19.28
N CYS A 83 -2.17 5.51 18.35
CA CYS A 83 -2.15 6.13 17.02
C CYS A 83 -2.26 7.66 16.99
N GLY A 84 -2.57 8.30 18.12
CA GLY A 84 -2.64 9.76 18.26
C GLY A 84 -3.89 10.43 17.67
N VAL A 85 -4.75 9.67 16.97
CA VAL A 85 -5.89 10.23 16.22
C VAL A 85 -7.26 9.89 16.77
N ARG A 86 -7.32 9.15 17.88
CA ARG A 86 -8.59 8.78 18.52
C ARG A 86 -8.58 9.20 19.98
N GLU A 87 -9.65 9.86 20.41
CA GLU A 87 -9.75 10.54 21.69
C GLU A 87 -10.98 10.08 22.47
N ASN A 88 -10.79 9.84 23.76
CA ASN A 88 -11.87 9.52 24.68
C ASN A 88 -12.41 10.81 25.32
N ARG A 89 -13.68 11.13 25.04
CA ARG A 89 -14.41 12.24 25.66
C ARG A 89 -15.44 11.67 26.63
N LYS A 90 -15.02 11.47 27.88
CA LYS A 90 -15.87 11.03 29.01
C LYS A 90 -16.69 9.76 28.70
N GLY A 91 -16.06 8.77 28.08
CA GLY A 91 -16.67 7.48 27.72
C GLY A 91 -17.22 7.42 26.30
N SER A 92 -17.25 8.53 25.57
CA SER A 92 -17.55 8.57 24.13
C SER A 92 -16.25 8.66 23.34
N TYR A 93 -16.04 7.75 22.38
CA TYR A 93 -14.79 7.68 21.62
C TYR A 93 -14.95 8.30 20.24
N TYR A 94 -13.98 9.13 19.84
CA TYR A 94 -14.00 9.86 18.58
C TYR A 94 -12.73 9.62 17.78
N THR A 95 -12.85 9.51 16.46
CA THR A 95 -11.73 9.76 15.55
C THR A 95 -11.63 11.26 15.28
N LEU A 96 -10.40 11.78 15.19
CA LEU A 96 -10.11 13.19 14.89
C LEU A 96 -9.71 13.40 13.42
N VAL A 97 -9.63 12.30 12.67
CA VAL A 97 -9.17 12.25 11.29
C VAL A 97 -10.28 11.86 10.30
N TYR A 98 -11.49 12.37 10.52
CA TYR A 98 -12.62 12.15 9.62
C TYR A 98 -12.80 13.32 8.64
N GLY A 99 -12.76 13.03 7.33
CA GLY A 99 -12.97 14.04 6.30
C GLY A 99 -11.86 15.09 6.23
N ASN A 100 -10.67 14.80 6.75
CA ASN A 100 -9.55 15.73 6.82
C ASN A 100 -8.20 15.09 6.48
N PRO A 101 -8.03 14.59 5.24
CA PRO A 101 -6.75 14.06 4.82
C PRO A 101 -5.66 15.13 4.88
N CYS A 102 -4.42 14.72 5.14
CA CYS A 102 -3.23 15.57 5.07
C CYS A 102 -2.42 15.32 3.78
N ALA A 103 -2.78 14.30 3.01
CA ALA A 103 -2.22 14.01 1.70
C ALA A 103 -3.33 13.58 0.74
N VAL A 104 -3.36 14.21 -0.44
CA VAL A 104 -4.34 13.98 -1.50
C VAL A 104 -3.61 14.04 -2.84
N HIS A 105 -3.60 12.96 -3.60
CA HIS A 105 -2.88 12.88 -4.87
C HIS A 105 -3.62 12.03 -5.91
N VAL A 106 -3.52 12.40 -7.18
CA VAL A 106 -3.82 11.50 -8.29
C VAL A 106 -2.50 10.87 -8.72
N ASP A 107 -2.36 9.57 -8.47
CA ASP A 107 -1.14 8.81 -8.70
C ASP A 107 -1.43 7.62 -9.63
N PRO A 108 -0.43 7.05 -10.32
CA PRO A 108 -0.59 5.76 -10.97
C PRO A 108 -0.85 4.65 -9.93
N VAL A 109 -1.69 3.69 -10.27
CA VAL A 109 -2.05 2.57 -9.38
C VAL A 109 -0.82 1.72 -8.99
N GLU A 110 0.19 1.65 -9.85
CA GLU A 110 1.47 0.98 -9.59
C GLU A 110 2.23 1.53 -8.37
N LYS A 111 1.96 2.78 -7.96
CA LYS A 111 2.56 3.37 -6.76
C LYS A 111 1.97 2.78 -5.46
N LYS A 112 0.82 2.08 -5.54
CA LYS A 112 0.13 1.37 -4.43
C LYS A 112 0.41 -0.15 -4.53
N PRO A 113 1.63 -0.48 -4.97
CA PRO A 113 2.07 -1.73 -5.58
C PRO A 113 1.04 -2.66 -6.25
N PHE A 114 -0.03 -2.14 -6.86
CA PHE A 114 -0.99 -2.99 -7.54
C PHE A 114 -0.58 -3.22 -8.99
N PHE A 115 -0.10 -4.44 -9.30
CA PHE A 115 0.24 -4.81 -10.67
C PHE A 115 -0.85 -5.63 -11.35
N HIS A 116 -1.85 -6.09 -10.59
CA HIS A 116 -2.98 -6.86 -11.06
C HIS A 116 -4.32 -6.17 -10.79
N VAL A 117 -4.31 -4.85 -10.56
CA VAL A 117 -5.51 -4.02 -10.44
C VAL A 117 -5.37 -2.81 -11.35
N LEU A 118 -6.14 -2.80 -12.44
CA LEU A 118 -6.22 -1.73 -13.44
C LEU A 118 -4.87 -1.07 -13.82
N PRO A 119 -3.84 -1.83 -14.25
CA PRO A 119 -2.51 -1.27 -14.46
C PRO A 119 -2.48 -0.08 -15.41
N GLY A 120 -1.73 0.96 -15.04
CA GLY A 120 -1.55 2.20 -15.81
C GLY A 120 -2.77 3.12 -15.78
N THR A 121 -3.70 2.90 -14.86
CA THR A 121 -4.79 3.85 -14.58
C THR A 121 -4.43 4.76 -13.40
N PRO A 122 -5.01 5.98 -13.35
CA PRO A 122 -4.87 6.86 -12.19
C PRO A 122 -5.73 6.35 -11.02
N THR A 123 -5.29 6.64 -9.79
CA THR A 123 -6.04 6.38 -8.57
C THR A 123 -6.07 7.62 -7.68
N TYR A 124 -7.24 7.97 -7.16
CA TYR A 124 -7.42 9.10 -6.27
C TYR A 124 -7.02 8.69 -4.85
N SER A 125 -5.88 9.17 -4.40
CA SER A 125 -5.18 8.68 -3.22
C SER A 125 -5.35 9.63 -2.06
N ILE A 126 -5.73 9.11 -0.90
CA ILE A 126 -5.90 9.91 0.32
C ILE A 126 -5.20 9.26 1.52
N ALA A 127 -4.71 10.11 2.43
CA ALA A 127 -4.19 9.71 3.74
C ALA A 127 -4.41 10.81 4.77
N THR A 128 -4.54 10.41 6.03
CA THR A 128 -4.58 11.33 7.18
C THR A 128 -3.27 11.25 7.96
N ALA A 129 -3.10 12.10 8.97
CA ALA A 129 -2.01 11.97 9.92
C ALA A 129 -2.22 10.75 10.84
N GLY A 130 -1.13 10.24 11.43
CA GLY A 130 -1.12 9.15 12.39
C GLY A 130 -0.98 7.74 11.78
N CYS A 131 -0.72 6.77 12.65
CA CYS A 131 -0.54 5.37 12.31
C CYS A 131 -0.65 4.52 13.58
N ASN A 132 -1.10 3.27 13.50
CA ASN A 132 -1.16 2.36 14.66
C ASN A 132 0.09 1.46 14.79
N LEU A 133 1.15 1.79 14.05
CA LEU A 133 2.46 1.14 14.04
C LEU A 133 3.58 2.20 14.05
N HIS A 134 4.74 1.82 14.59
CA HIS A 134 5.90 2.70 14.77
C HIS A 134 7.14 2.19 14.05
N CYS A 135 6.98 1.84 12.77
CA CYS A 135 8.04 1.31 11.92
C CYS A 135 9.27 2.24 11.89
N ILE A 136 10.43 1.77 12.34
CA ILE A 136 11.67 2.57 12.35
C ILE A 136 12.22 2.87 10.95
N PHE A 137 11.71 2.16 9.94
CA PHE A 137 12.02 2.31 8.52
C PHE A 137 10.89 2.99 7.71
N CYS A 138 9.91 3.61 8.38
CA CYS A 138 8.77 4.22 7.69
C CYS A 138 9.21 5.29 6.66
N GLN A 139 8.71 5.19 5.44
CA GLN A 139 8.99 6.16 4.37
C GLN A 139 8.12 7.41 4.45
N ASN A 140 6.96 7.33 5.10
CA ASN A 140 6.01 8.43 5.29
C ASN A 140 5.95 8.82 6.78
N TRP A 141 7.10 8.82 7.46
CA TRP A 141 7.19 9.05 8.90
C TRP A 141 6.70 10.45 9.29
N GLU A 142 6.85 11.44 8.40
CA GLU A 142 6.45 12.84 8.62
C GLU A 142 4.95 13.01 8.90
N ILE A 143 4.11 12.17 8.30
CA ILE A 143 2.65 12.19 8.51
C ILE A 143 2.17 11.02 9.37
N SER A 144 2.80 9.85 9.28
CA SER A 144 2.38 8.66 10.04
C SER A 144 2.74 8.72 11.52
N GLN A 145 3.80 9.44 11.90
CA GLN A 145 4.28 9.56 13.28
C GLN A 145 3.90 10.91 13.91
N THR A 146 2.95 11.61 13.31
CA THR A 146 2.54 12.97 13.68
C THR A 146 1.06 13.00 14.01
N LYS A 147 0.68 13.86 14.97
CA LYS A 147 -0.72 14.10 15.32
C LYS A 147 -1.37 15.04 14.29
N PRO A 148 -2.68 14.91 14.02
CA PRO A 148 -3.36 15.67 12.98
C PRO A 148 -3.34 17.19 13.22
N GLU A 149 -3.17 17.64 14.47
CA GLU A 149 -3.02 19.07 14.80
C GLU A 149 -1.73 19.69 14.24
N ALA A 150 -0.71 18.85 13.97
CA ALA A 150 0.60 19.28 13.48
C ALA A 150 0.75 19.11 11.97
N THR A 151 -0.32 18.76 11.25
CA THR A 151 -0.33 18.64 9.79
C THR A 151 -1.29 19.64 9.15
N TYR A 152 -1.00 20.02 7.91
CA TYR A 152 -1.93 20.75 7.06
C TYR A 152 -2.97 19.77 6.51
N ASN A 153 -4.24 19.99 6.82
CA ASN A 153 -5.32 19.08 6.47
C ASN A 153 -6.37 19.80 5.61
N TYR A 154 -6.95 19.07 4.67
CA TYR A 154 -8.06 19.53 3.84
C TYR A 154 -9.39 19.41 4.61
N ASP A 155 -10.41 20.22 4.30
CA ASP A 155 -11.81 19.84 4.56
C ASP A 155 -12.35 19.08 3.35
N LEU A 156 -12.29 17.75 3.42
CA LEU A 156 -12.63 16.85 2.32
C LEU A 156 -13.51 15.70 2.84
N PRO A 157 -14.82 15.91 2.98
CA PRO A 157 -15.74 14.85 3.39
C PRO A 157 -15.88 13.75 2.31
N PRO A 158 -16.37 12.54 2.67
CA PRO A 158 -16.49 11.39 1.76
C PRO A 158 -17.09 11.67 0.38
N GLU A 159 -18.18 12.44 0.32
CA GLU A 159 -18.86 12.82 -0.91
C GLU A 159 -17.96 13.62 -1.86
N ASN A 160 -17.10 14.48 -1.31
CA ASN A 160 -16.17 15.29 -2.09
C ASN A 160 -14.99 14.47 -2.59
N VAL A 161 -14.56 13.44 -1.85
CA VAL A 161 -13.56 12.47 -2.34
C VAL A 161 -14.08 11.76 -3.58
N VAL A 162 -15.31 11.24 -3.53
CA VAL A 162 -15.92 10.52 -4.65
C VAL A 162 -16.14 11.45 -5.85
N ALA A 163 -16.66 12.66 -5.62
CA ALA A 163 -16.83 13.66 -6.67
C ALA A 163 -15.49 14.05 -7.32
N ALA A 164 -14.42 14.21 -6.51
CA ALA A 164 -13.09 14.51 -7.00
C ALA A 164 -12.49 13.35 -7.80
N ALA A 165 -12.70 12.10 -7.36
CA ALA A 165 -12.26 10.91 -8.10
C ALA A 165 -12.97 10.81 -9.47
N GLN A 166 -14.29 11.05 -9.52
CA GLN A 166 -15.04 11.09 -10.79
C GLN A 166 -14.55 12.22 -11.71
N LYS A 167 -14.36 13.43 -11.17
CA LYS A 167 -13.84 14.58 -11.92
C LYS A 167 -12.43 14.33 -12.47
N GLY A 168 -11.60 13.62 -11.71
CA GLY A 168 -10.26 13.23 -12.11
C GLY A 168 -10.20 11.98 -12.99
N SER A 169 -11.35 11.44 -13.43
CA SER A 169 -11.44 10.19 -14.20
C SER A 169 -10.65 9.04 -13.56
N CYS A 170 -10.65 8.99 -12.23
CA CYS A 170 -9.96 7.97 -11.45
C CYS A 170 -10.89 6.76 -11.30
N PRO A 171 -10.59 5.61 -11.93
CA PRO A 171 -11.39 4.39 -11.75
C PRO A 171 -11.30 3.79 -10.35
N SER A 172 -10.40 4.28 -9.50
CA SER A 172 -10.25 3.82 -8.12
C SER A 172 -9.92 4.95 -7.14
N ILE A 173 -10.28 4.74 -5.87
CA ILE A 173 -9.82 5.51 -4.72
C ILE A 173 -8.86 4.64 -3.90
N ALA A 174 -7.68 5.17 -3.60
CA ALA A 174 -6.66 4.52 -2.81
C ALA A 174 -6.58 5.09 -1.38
N TYR A 175 -6.75 4.22 -0.40
CA TYR A 175 -6.49 4.50 1.02
C TYR A 175 -5.06 4.03 1.35
N THR A 176 -4.13 4.95 1.62
CA THR A 176 -2.68 4.65 1.54
C THR A 176 -1.80 5.65 2.33
N TYR A 177 -0.49 5.69 2.02
CA TYR A 177 0.62 6.46 2.59
C TYR A 177 0.90 6.22 4.09
N VAL A 178 -0.12 6.30 4.93
CA VAL A 178 -0.06 5.87 6.33
C VAL A 178 -0.76 4.52 6.49
N GLU A 179 -1.11 4.13 7.71
CA GLU A 179 -2.00 2.98 7.91
C GLU A 179 -3.48 3.40 7.77
N PRO A 180 -4.19 3.06 6.68
CA PRO A 180 -5.60 3.42 6.49
C PRO A 180 -6.56 2.94 7.57
N ILE A 181 -6.19 1.91 8.34
CA ILE A 181 -7.02 1.44 9.47
C ILE A 181 -7.25 2.54 10.51
N ILE A 182 -6.36 3.51 10.68
CA ILE A 182 -6.56 4.56 11.69
C ILE A 182 -7.70 5.53 11.34
N PHE A 183 -7.92 5.81 10.05
CA PHE A 183 -9.02 6.63 9.54
C PHE A 183 -10.21 5.77 9.06
N TYR A 184 -10.44 4.63 9.71
CA TYR A 184 -11.44 3.62 9.36
C TYR A 184 -12.81 4.17 8.97
N GLU A 185 -13.42 5.02 9.80
CA GLU A 185 -14.77 5.54 9.56
C GLU A 185 -14.82 6.38 8.27
N TYR A 186 -13.80 7.20 8.05
CA TYR A 186 -13.66 8.01 6.84
C TYR A 186 -13.47 7.13 5.60
N MET A 187 -12.61 6.11 5.68
CA MET A 187 -12.43 5.13 4.61
C MET A 187 -13.73 4.38 4.30
N LEU A 188 -14.41 3.86 5.33
CA LEU A 188 -15.61 3.04 5.17
C LEU A 188 -16.75 3.82 4.49
N ASP A 189 -17.01 5.05 4.94
CA ASP A 189 -18.09 5.86 4.38
C ASP A 189 -17.76 6.35 2.96
N THR A 190 -16.51 6.71 2.71
CA THR A 190 -16.02 6.98 1.35
C THR A 190 -16.19 5.75 0.45
N ALA A 191 -15.83 4.56 0.93
CA ALA A 191 -15.86 3.34 0.14
C ALA A 191 -17.30 2.93 -0.23
N ARG A 192 -18.24 3.11 0.69
CA ARG A 192 -19.68 2.91 0.43
C ARG A 192 -20.20 3.83 -0.66
N LEU A 193 -19.78 5.09 -0.68
CA LEU A 193 -20.17 6.06 -1.71
C LEU A 193 -19.49 5.74 -3.05
N ALA A 194 -18.20 5.43 -3.04
CA ALA A 194 -17.42 5.06 -4.22
C ALA A 194 -18.02 3.85 -4.95
N LYS A 195 -18.44 2.82 -4.19
CA LYS A 195 -19.09 1.63 -4.74
C LYS A 195 -20.40 1.95 -5.46
N LYS A 196 -21.22 2.87 -4.92
CA LYS A 196 -22.44 3.37 -5.59
C LYS A 196 -22.12 4.14 -6.87
N ALA A 197 -20.96 4.77 -6.94
CA ALA A 197 -20.48 5.53 -8.08
C ALA A 197 -19.71 4.70 -9.12
N GLY A 198 -19.56 3.38 -8.92
CA GLY A 198 -18.80 2.50 -9.82
C GLY A 198 -17.29 2.72 -9.77
N ILE A 199 -16.76 3.26 -8.66
CA ILE A 199 -15.32 3.47 -8.44
C ILE A 199 -14.80 2.38 -7.52
N LEU A 200 -13.69 1.74 -7.88
CA LEU A 200 -13.08 0.69 -7.07
C LEU A 200 -12.43 1.26 -5.80
N ASN A 201 -12.58 0.53 -4.70
CA ASN A 201 -11.91 0.82 -3.44
C ASN A 201 -10.67 -0.05 -3.29
N ILE A 202 -9.50 0.59 -3.27
CA ILE A 202 -8.23 -0.10 -3.11
C ILE A 202 -7.51 0.39 -1.85
N CYS A 203 -6.88 -0.53 -1.12
CA CYS A 203 -6.23 -0.23 0.14
C CYS A 203 -4.78 -0.70 0.13
N HIS A 204 -3.83 0.17 0.48
CA HIS A 204 -2.44 -0.24 0.76
C HIS A 204 -2.17 -0.05 2.25
N SER A 205 -1.97 -1.16 2.96
CA SER A 205 -2.03 -1.23 4.43
C SER A 205 -0.95 -2.16 4.99
N ALA A 206 -0.58 -2.00 6.26
CA ALA A 206 0.20 -3.01 6.98
C ALA A 206 -0.67 -4.17 7.51
N GLY A 207 -1.98 -4.13 7.29
CA GLY A 207 -2.91 -5.20 7.65
C GLY A 207 -3.08 -5.38 9.17
N TYR A 208 -2.76 -4.36 9.98
CA TYR A 208 -2.81 -4.43 11.44
C TYR A 208 -4.19 -3.98 11.97
N ILE A 209 -5.18 -4.87 11.83
CA ILE A 209 -6.60 -4.61 12.12
C ILE A 209 -7.21 -5.78 12.91
N SER A 210 -8.19 -5.48 13.77
CA SER A 210 -8.92 -6.51 14.51
C SER A 210 -9.95 -7.24 13.63
N PRO A 211 -10.36 -8.49 13.97
CA PRO A 211 -11.21 -9.30 13.10
C PRO A 211 -12.58 -8.68 12.74
N GLU A 212 -13.25 -8.06 13.71
CA GLU A 212 -14.57 -7.44 13.53
C GLU A 212 -14.55 -6.26 12.53
N PRO A 213 -13.71 -5.22 12.71
CA PRO A 213 -13.61 -4.14 11.72
C PRO A 213 -13.11 -4.63 10.36
N LEU A 214 -12.24 -5.65 10.31
CA LEU A 214 -11.77 -6.21 9.04
C LEU A 214 -12.91 -6.86 8.25
N ALA A 215 -13.78 -7.61 8.93
CA ALA A 215 -14.91 -8.26 8.29
C ALA A 215 -15.84 -7.26 7.59
N MET A 216 -16.14 -6.14 8.26
CA MET A 216 -16.95 -5.05 7.69
C MET A 216 -16.23 -4.32 6.54
N LEU A 217 -14.92 -4.07 6.67
CA LEU A 217 -14.15 -3.40 5.64
C LEU A 217 -14.04 -4.25 4.36
N ALA A 218 -13.92 -5.57 4.50
CA ALA A 218 -13.84 -6.50 3.38
C ALA A 218 -15.10 -6.52 2.48
N GLU A 219 -16.24 -6.00 2.95
CA GLU A 219 -17.48 -5.91 2.15
C GLU A 219 -17.45 -4.76 1.13
N VAL A 220 -16.58 -3.78 1.35
CA VAL A 220 -16.49 -2.56 0.54
C VAL A 220 -15.19 -2.45 -0.25
N LEU A 221 -14.15 -3.23 0.08
CA LEU A 221 -12.88 -3.27 -0.64
C LEU A 221 -12.94 -4.18 -1.87
N ASP A 222 -12.42 -3.69 -2.99
CA ASP A 222 -12.22 -4.49 -4.21
C ASP A 222 -10.82 -5.12 -4.22
N ALA A 223 -9.82 -4.38 -3.75
CA ALA A 223 -8.45 -4.88 -3.65
C ALA A 223 -7.69 -4.35 -2.43
N ALA A 224 -6.75 -5.15 -1.94
CA ALA A 224 -5.86 -4.79 -0.85
C ALA A 224 -4.42 -5.22 -1.15
N CYS A 225 -3.48 -4.29 -1.06
CA CYS A 225 -2.06 -4.56 -1.05
C CYS A 225 -1.59 -4.52 0.41
N ILE A 226 -1.15 -5.65 0.95
CA ILE A 226 -0.75 -5.75 2.36
C ILE A 226 0.77 -5.86 2.48
N ASP A 227 1.35 -5.00 3.30
CA ASP A 227 2.76 -5.09 3.66
C ASP A 227 2.99 -6.23 4.65
N LEU A 228 3.39 -7.40 4.15
CA LEU A 228 3.93 -8.48 4.97
C LEU A 228 5.41 -8.18 5.24
N LYS A 229 5.67 -7.34 6.25
CA LYS A 229 6.98 -6.69 6.45
C LYS A 229 8.11 -7.68 6.78
N ALA A 230 7.80 -8.80 7.40
CA ALA A 230 8.70 -9.94 7.61
C ALA A 230 7.86 -11.20 7.85
N PHE A 231 8.51 -12.35 7.88
CA PHE A 231 7.92 -13.61 8.37
C PHE A 231 8.64 -14.07 9.65
N ASP A 232 8.82 -13.11 10.55
CA ASP A 232 9.48 -13.27 11.84
C ASP A 232 8.83 -12.30 12.83
N ASN A 233 8.24 -12.83 13.92
CA ASN A 233 7.57 -11.99 14.92
C ASN A 233 8.55 -11.09 15.67
N ARG A 234 9.82 -11.48 15.81
CA ARG A 234 10.85 -10.65 16.44
C ARG A 234 11.09 -9.36 15.66
N PHE A 235 11.10 -9.43 14.33
CA PHE A 235 11.16 -8.24 13.47
C PHE A 235 9.98 -7.29 13.74
N TYR A 236 8.77 -7.83 13.91
CA TYR A 236 7.60 -6.99 14.21
C TYR A 236 7.72 -6.31 15.57
N GLN A 237 8.15 -7.03 16.59
CA GLN A 237 8.32 -6.48 17.93
C GLN A 237 9.41 -5.39 17.96
N GLU A 238 10.56 -5.64 17.32
CA GLU A 238 11.72 -4.75 17.43
C GLU A 238 11.69 -3.56 16.45
N LEU A 239 11.20 -3.75 15.21
CA LEU A 239 11.32 -2.74 14.14
C LEU A 239 9.98 -2.10 13.74
N VAL A 240 8.85 -2.76 14.02
CA VAL A 240 7.50 -2.30 13.63
C VAL A 240 6.69 -1.81 14.82
N ASP A 241 7.02 -2.28 16.02
CA ASP A 241 6.21 -2.21 17.23
C ASP A 241 4.81 -2.82 16.97
N GLY A 242 4.80 -4.12 16.67
CA GLY A 242 3.59 -4.86 16.37
C GLY A 242 3.80 -6.36 16.43
N GLU A 243 2.90 -7.12 15.81
CA GLU A 243 2.92 -8.58 15.79
C GLU A 243 2.65 -9.10 14.37
N LEU A 244 3.25 -10.23 14.02
CA LEU A 244 3.07 -10.87 12.71
C LEU A 244 1.67 -11.47 12.54
N GLU A 245 1.19 -12.17 13.56
CA GLU A 245 -0.02 -12.99 13.48
C GLU A 245 -1.28 -12.21 13.07
N PRO A 246 -1.53 -10.98 13.55
CA PRO A 246 -2.65 -10.17 13.05
C PRO A 246 -2.58 -9.90 11.54
N VAL A 247 -1.38 -9.70 10.97
CA VAL A 247 -1.20 -9.44 9.54
C VAL A 247 -1.52 -10.69 8.71
N LEU A 248 -1.07 -11.87 9.18
CA LEU A 248 -1.39 -13.16 8.55
C LEU A 248 -2.91 -13.42 8.56
N ASN A 249 -3.57 -13.15 9.69
CA ASN A 249 -5.02 -13.26 9.80
C ASN A 249 -5.77 -12.30 8.88
N THR A 250 -5.23 -11.10 8.67
CA THR A 250 -5.78 -10.14 7.71
C THR A 250 -5.73 -10.68 6.30
N LEU A 251 -4.57 -11.16 5.84
CA LEU A 251 -4.39 -11.76 4.51
C LEU A 251 -5.36 -12.93 4.27
N LYS A 252 -5.45 -13.87 5.22
CA LYS A 252 -6.38 -15.01 5.15
C LYS A 252 -7.84 -14.56 5.07
N THR A 253 -8.21 -13.52 5.81
CA THR A 253 -9.60 -13.03 5.85
C THR A 253 -9.97 -12.31 4.57
N LEU A 254 -9.11 -11.42 4.05
CA LEU A 254 -9.33 -10.74 2.77
C LEU A 254 -9.51 -11.76 1.63
N ARG A 255 -8.64 -12.77 1.59
CA ARG A 255 -8.73 -13.85 0.60
C ARG A 255 -10.04 -14.62 0.69
N ARG A 256 -10.44 -15.05 1.90
CA ARG A 256 -11.71 -15.77 2.14
C ARG A 256 -12.95 -14.93 1.78
N ARG A 257 -12.85 -13.61 1.92
CA ARG A 257 -13.94 -12.66 1.59
C ARG A 257 -13.97 -12.25 0.12
N GLY A 258 -13.04 -12.73 -0.71
CA GLY A 258 -13.02 -12.48 -2.15
C GLY A 258 -12.38 -11.14 -2.56
N VAL A 259 -11.74 -10.42 -1.64
CA VAL A 259 -10.96 -9.23 -1.96
C VAL A 259 -9.72 -9.66 -2.76
N HIS A 260 -9.36 -8.93 -3.82
CA HIS A 260 -8.10 -9.18 -4.53
C HIS A 260 -6.93 -8.79 -3.65
N VAL A 261 -5.96 -9.69 -3.44
CA VAL A 261 -4.83 -9.48 -2.54
C VAL A 261 -3.52 -9.47 -3.32
N GLU A 262 -2.72 -8.44 -3.08
CA GLU A 262 -1.29 -8.41 -3.42
C GLU A 262 -0.48 -8.21 -2.12
N ILE A 263 0.78 -8.65 -2.13
CA ILE A 263 1.64 -8.60 -0.95
C ILE A 263 2.91 -7.83 -1.28
N VAL A 264 3.31 -6.93 -0.40
CA VAL A 264 4.62 -6.28 -0.46
C VAL A 264 5.47 -6.73 0.70
N ASN A 265 6.72 -7.08 0.42
CA ASN A 265 7.77 -7.27 1.39
C ASN A 265 8.91 -6.29 1.07
N LEU A 266 9.09 -5.27 1.90
CA LEU A 266 10.24 -4.37 1.81
C LEU A 266 11.47 -5.10 2.36
N VAL A 267 12.41 -5.48 1.49
CA VAL A 267 13.57 -6.29 1.89
C VAL A 267 14.62 -5.38 2.50
N ILE A 268 14.83 -5.46 3.81
CA ILE A 268 15.81 -4.70 4.58
C ILE A 268 17.03 -5.61 4.84
N PRO A 269 18.22 -5.24 4.35
CA PRO A 269 19.42 -6.07 4.51
C PRO A 269 19.71 -6.43 5.97
N GLN A 270 20.07 -7.68 6.23
CA GLN A 270 20.37 -8.23 7.56
C GLN A 270 19.23 -8.19 8.57
N LYS A 271 18.00 -7.88 8.14
CA LYS A 271 16.82 -7.78 9.03
C LYS A 271 15.72 -8.76 8.64
N ASN A 272 15.38 -8.87 7.36
CA ASN A 272 14.34 -9.80 6.89
C ASN A 272 14.71 -10.49 5.56
N ASP A 273 15.99 -10.49 5.18
CA ASP A 273 16.50 -10.96 3.90
C ASP A 273 17.12 -12.37 3.96
N ARG A 274 16.92 -13.10 5.06
CA ARG A 274 17.41 -14.48 5.20
C ARG A 274 16.69 -15.42 4.23
N PRO A 275 17.43 -16.23 3.44
CA PRO A 275 16.81 -17.14 2.47
C PRO A 275 15.78 -18.09 3.07
N GLU A 276 16.06 -18.65 4.25
CA GLU A 276 15.15 -19.59 4.92
C GLU A 276 13.83 -18.92 5.33
N THR A 277 13.90 -17.69 5.84
CA THR A 277 12.71 -16.91 6.24
C THR A 277 11.87 -16.52 5.02
N ILE A 278 12.51 -16.15 3.92
CA ILE A 278 11.83 -15.84 2.65
C ILE A 278 11.14 -17.08 2.08
N ASP A 279 11.82 -18.23 2.06
CA ASP A 279 11.22 -19.49 1.60
C ASP A 279 10.00 -19.88 2.44
N ALA A 280 10.10 -19.80 3.78
CA ALA A 280 8.99 -20.05 4.69
C ALA A 280 7.79 -19.12 4.40
N MET A 281 8.04 -17.82 4.23
CA MET A 281 7.03 -16.84 3.85
C MET A 281 6.36 -17.21 2.53
N CYS A 282 7.13 -17.57 1.50
CA CYS A 282 6.62 -17.86 0.17
C CYS A 282 5.79 -19.15 0.14
N ARG A 283 6.20 -20.19 0.90
CA ARG A 283 5.42 -21.43 1.06
C ARG A 283 4.10 -21.16 1.77
N TRP A 284 4.13 -20.36 2.84
CA TRP A 284 2.92 -19.94 3.54
C TRP A 284 1.96 -19.18 2.62
N ILE A 285 2.45 -18.21 1.84
CA ILE A 285 1.63 -17.46 0.86
C ILE A 285 1.00 -18.44 -0.14
N ARG A 286 1.78 -19.37 -0.69
CA ARG A 286 1.29 -20.36 -1.66
C ARG A 286 0.19 -21.22 -1.05
N GLU A 287 0.37 -21.68 0.18
CA GLU A 287 -0.53 -22.63 0.85
C GLU A 287 -1.83 -21.97 1.31
N GLU A 288 -1.74 -20.77 1.89
CA GLU A 288 -2.89 -20.09 2.50
C GLU A 288 -3.64 -19.17 1.52
N LEU A 289 -2.94 -18.59 0.54
CA LEU A 289 -3.49 -17.58 -0.37
C LEU A 289 -3.56 -18.07 -1.82
N GLY A 290 -2.66 -19.01 -2.18
CA GLY A 290 -2.60 -19.66 -3.47
C GLY A 290 -1.37 -19.22 -4.30
N PRO A 291 -0.89 -20.06 -5.24
CA PRO A 291 0.32 -19.81 -6.03
C PRO A 291 0.21 -18.60 -6.98
N LEU A 292 -1.01 -18.13 -7.23
CA LEU A 292 -1.32 -17.02 -8.12
C LEU A 292 -1.36 -15.65 -7.40
N THR A 293 -1.11 -15.62 -6.09
CA THR A 293 -1.05 -14.37 -5.30
C THR A 293 0.19 -13.56 -5.68
N PRO A 294 0.04 -12.31 -6.15
CA PRO A 294 1.19 -11.45 -6.43
C PRO A 294 2.00 -11.11 -5.18
N LEU A 295 3.32 -11.31 -5.26
CA LEU A 295 4.27 -10.93 -4.24
C LEU A 295 5.30 -9.95 -4.81
N HIS A 296 5.49 -8.83 -4.13
CA HIS A 296 6.43 -7.78 -4.49
C HIS A 296 7.56 -7.72 -3.48
N PHE A 297 8.78 -8.01 -3.90
CA PHE A 297 9.97 -7.69 -3.11
C PHE A 297 10.42 -6.28 -3.48
N SER A 298 10.27 -5.36 -2.53
CA SER A 298 10.60 -3.95 -2.75
C SER A 298 11.96 -3.61 -2.20
N ARG A 299 12.72 -2.79 -2.94
CA ARG A 299 14.01 -2.28 -2.51
C ARG A 299 13.87 -1.27 -1.37
N PHE A 300 14.59 -1.52 -0.29
CA PHE A 300 14.75 -0.60 0.84
C PHE A 300 15.75 0.52 0.50
N PHE A 301 15.40 1.73 0.94
CA PHE A 301 16.30 2.87 0.99
C PHE A 301 16.33 3.42 2.42
N PRO A 302 17.52 3.64 3.01
CA PRO A 302 17.69 4.16 4.36
C PRO A 302 16.99 5.52 4.57
N LEU A 303 15.93 5.54 5.38
CA LEU A 303 15.17 6.73 5.75
C LEU A 303 14.81 6.70 7.24
N TYR A 304 14.17 7.77 7.74
CA TYR A 304 13.70 7.90 9.11
C TYR A 304 14.76 7.59 10.17
N LYS A 305 14.57 6.54 10.98
CA LYS A 305 15.50 6.13 12.06
C LYS A 305 16.60 5.17 11.58
N MET A 306 16.57 4.74 10.31
CA MET A 306 17.53 3.80 9.73
C MET A 306 18.53 4.46 8.77
N LYS A 307 18.80 5.77 8.88
CA LYS A 307 19.71 6.52 7.99
C LYS A 307 21.14 5.97 7.92
N ASN A 308 21.60 5.27 8.96
CA ASN A 308 22.94 4.67 9.03
C ASN A 308 23.00 3.25 8.43
N HIS A 309 21.90 2.75 7.87
CA HIS A 309 21.87 1.47 7.16
C HIS A 309 22.16 1.64 5.67
N TYR A 310 22.24 0.56 4.89
CA TYR A 310 22.48 0.61 3.45
C TYR A 310 21.27 0.12 2.63
N PRO A 311 21.09 0.61 1.39
CA PRO A 311 19.98 0.17 0.53
C PRO A 311 20.12 -1.30 0.16
N THR A 312 19.01 -1.99 -0.11
CA THR A 312 19.06 -3.40 -0.51
C THR A 312 19.89 -3.56 -1.78
N PRO A 313 20.87 -4.48 -1.80
CA PRO A 313 21.52 -4.88 -3.04
C PRO A 313 20.50 -5.49 -4.00
N VAL A 314 20.69 -5.24 -5.31
CA VAL A 314 19.82 -5.81 -6.35
C VAL A 314 19.87 -7.34 -6.33
N SER A 315 21.06 -7.91 -6.10
CA SER A 315 21.27 -9.35 -6.00
C SER A 315 20.46 -10.00 -4.88
N THR A 316 20.29 -9.33 -3.73
CA THR A 316 19.45 -9.82 -2.63
C THR A 316 17.98 -9.91 -3.05
N LEU A 317 17.48 -8.94 -3.82
CA LEU A 317 16.12 -8.96 -4.35
C LEU A 317 15.94 -10.06 -5.41
N GLU A 318 16.90 -10.21 -6.31
CA GLU A 318 16.91 -11.27 -7.32
C GLU A 318 16.92 -12.66 -6.67
N GLN A 319 17.70 -12.85 -5.61
CA GLN A 319 17.70 -14.07 -4.81
C GLN A 319 16.34 -14.33 -4.14
N ALA A 320 15.74 -13.31 -3.51
CA ALA A 320 14.41 -13.42 -2.91
C ALA A 320 13.35 -13.83 -3.95
N ARG A 321 13.40 -13.23 -5.14
CA ARG A 321 12.53 -13.59 -6.26
C ARG A 321 12.73 -15.03 -6.71
N GLN A 322 13.98 -15.48 -6.83
CA GLN A 322 14.27 -16.85 -7.23
C GLN A 322 13.72 -17.87 -6.21
N ILE A 323 13.89 -17.60 -4.91
CA ILE A 323 13.34 -18.43 -3.83
C ILE A 323 11.81 -18.51 -3.94
N ALA A 324 11.13 -17.38 -4.13
CA ALA A 324 9.68 -17.35 -4.25
C ALA A 324 9.15 -18.13 -5.47
N LEU A 325 9.84 -18.04 -6.62
CA LEU A 325 9.51 -18.81 -7.81
C LEU A 325 9.73 -20.32 -7.59
N GLN A 326 10.83 -20.71 -6.94
CA GLN A 326 11.12 -22.10 -6.56
C GLN A 326 10.11 -22.65 -5.55
N ALA A 327 9.64 -21.80 -4.63
CA ALA A 327 8.55 -22.13 -3.72
C ALA A 327 7.21 -22.32 -4.46
N GLY A 328 7.10 -21.92 -5.73
CA GLY A 328 5.94 -22.20 -6.59
C GLY A 328 4.99 -21.03 -6.79
N LEU A 329 5.32 -19.84 -6.28
CA LEU A 329 4.60 -18.61 -6.63
C LEU A 329 4.80 -18.28 -8.11
N LYS A 330 3.77 -17.74 -8.76
CA LYS A 330 3.77 -17.49 -10.21
C LYS A 330 3.98 -16.03 -10.58
N TYR A 331 3.65 -15.11 -9.68
CA TYR A 331 3.77 -13.68 -9.87
C TYR A 331 4.63 -13.08 -8.78
N VAL A 332 5.92 -12.91 -9.09
CA VAL A 332 6.91 -12.37 -8.17
C VAL A 332 7.63 -11.20 -8.84
N TYR A 333 7.46 -10.02 -8.24
CA TYR A 333 7.88 -8.74 -8.77
C TYR A 333 9.02 -8.15 -7.95
N LEU A 334 9.89 -7.39 -8.62
CA LEU A 334 10.89 -6.55 -7.95
C LEU A 334 10.47 -5.09 -8.06
N GLY A 335 10.17 -4.49 -6.90
CA GLY A 335 9.76 -3.09 -6.78
C GLY A 335 10.95 -2.16 -6.53
N ASN A 336 10.75 -0.86 -6.78
CA ASN A 336 11.77 0.18 -6.59
C ASN A 336 13.07 -0.05 -7.39
N LEU A 337 12.95 -0.71 -8.55
CA LEU A 337 14.02 -0.98 -9.50
C LEU A 337 13.59 -0.69 -10.95
N PRO A 338 13.42 0.60 -11.33
CA PRO A 338 12.94 0.96 -12.66
C PRO A 338 13.82 0.39 -13.77
N GLY A 339 13.21 -0.29 -14.74
CA GLY A 339 13.87 -0.94 -15.87
C GLY A 339 14.31 -2.38 -15.60
N ASN A 340 14.09 -2.92 -14.40
CA ASN A 340 14.35 -4.34 -14.13
C ASN A 340 13.24 -5.20 -14.77
N PRO A 341 13.56 -6.23 -15.58
CA PRO A 341 12.55 -7.06 -16.24
C PRO A 341 11.54 -7.72 -15.28
N ALA A 342 11.90 -7.91 -14.01
CA ALA A 342 11.00 -8.44 -12.99
C ALA A 342 9.90 -7.47 -12.54
N GLU A 343 9.80 -6.25 -13.07
CA GLU A 343 8.64 -5.36 -12.90
C GLU A 343 7.50 -5.67 -13.90
N ASN A 344 7.80 -6.49 -14.92
CA ASN A 344 6.84 -6.89 -15.94
C ASN A 344 5.99 -8.08 -15.50
N THR A 345 4.75 -8.13 -15.98
CA THR A 345 3.87 -9.30 -15.82
C THR A 345 4.06 -10.25 -17.00
N TYR A 346 4.42 -11.50 -16.72
CA TYR A 346 4.51 -12.58 -17.70
C TYR A 346 3.40 -13.61 -17.50
N CYS A 347 3.00 -14.32 -18.56
CA CYS A 347 2.03 -15.40 -18.44
C CYS A 347 2.64 -16.58 -17.69
N HIS A 348 2.00 -17.01 -16.60
CA HIS A 348 2.47 -18.14 -15.80
C HIS A 348 2.42 -19.51 -16.51
N HIS A 349 1.78 -19.58 -17.69
CA HIS A 349 1.69 -20.79 -18.50
C HIS A 349 2.67 -20.76 -19.68
N CYS A 350 2.62 -19.74 -20.54
CA CYS A 350 3.42 -19.70 -21.78
C CYS A 350 4.64 -18.75 -21.73
N GLY A 351 4.89 -18.08 -20.60
CA GLY A 351 6.05 -17.20 -20.40
C GLY A 351 6.06 -15.89 -21.18
N GLN A 352 5.07 -15.64 -22.04
CA GLN A 352 5.01 -14.43 -22.86
C GLN A 352 4.77 -13.16 -22.02
N LEU A 353 5.30 -12.03 -22.46
CA LEU A 353 5.11 -10.73 -21.83
C LEU A 353 3.65 -10.29 -21.95
N ILE A 354 3.01 -10.05 -20.80
CA ILE A 354 1.59 -9.68 -20.69
C ILE A 354 1.42 -8.20 -20.42
N ILE A 355 2.19 -7.66 -19.46
CA ILE A 355 2.19 -6.22 -19.18
C ILE A 355 3.62 -5.75 -19.06
N GLY A 356 4.03 -4.88 -20.00
CA GLY A 356 5.31 -4.20 -19.95
C GLY A 356 5.24 -3.00 -19.02
N ARG A 357 6.25 -2.82 -18.16
CA ARG A 357 6.38 -1.72 -17.22
C ARG A 357 7.80 -1.16 -17.25
N ARG A 358 7.91 0.13 -16.95
CA ARG A 358 9.16 0.80 -16.57
C ARG A 358 8.87 1.77 -15.44
N GLY A 359 9.16 1.36 -14.20
CA GLY A 359 8.67 2.07 -13.02
C GLY A 359 7.14 2.15 -13.03
N PHE A 360 6.58 3.37 -12.96
CA PHE A 360 5.13 3.58 -12.94
C PHE A 360 4.48 3.74 -14.32
N THR A 361 5.26 3.61 -15.40
CA THR A 361 4.72 3.68 -16.76
C THR A 361 4.39 2.28 -17.27
N VAL A 362 3.16 2.07 -17.74
CA VAL A 362 2.73 0.85 -18.41
C VAL A 362 2.84 1.02 -19.92
N GLY A 363 3.53 0.09 -20.57
CA GLY A 363 3.68 0.00 -22.02
C GLY A 363 2.72 -1.03 -22.62
N GLU A 364 3.29 -2.11 -23.17
CA GLU A 364 2.52 -3.17 -23.82
C GLU A 364 1.47 -3.79 -22.90
N ARG A 365 0.27 -4.03 -23.43
CA ARG A 365 -0.84 -4.74 -22.77
C ARG A 365 -1.32 -5.88 -23.66
N ASN A 366 -0.94 -7.09 -23.30
CA ASN A 366 -1.19 -8.31 -24.05
C ASN A 366 -2.24 -9.21 -23.35
N LEU A 367 -3.29 -8.59 -22.83
CA LEU A 367 -4.47 -9.23 -22.25
C LEU A 367 -5.69 -9.09 -23.15
N LYS A 368 -6.56 -10.10 -23.13
CA LYS A 368 -7.91 -10.06 -23.68
C LYS A 368 -8.87 -10.67 -22.65
N ASP A 369 -9.82 -9.89 -22.15
CA ASP A 369 -10.83 -10.33 -21.16
C ASP A 369 -10.22 -11.03 -19.93
N GLY A 370 -9.13 -10.46 -19.40
CA GLY A 370 -8.38 -11.01 -18.26
C GLY A 370 -7.60 -12.30 -18.56
N LYS A 371 -7.40 -12.65 -19.84
CA LYS A 371 -6.63 -13.81 -20.30
C LYS A 371 -5.42 -13.38 -21.10
N CYS A 372 -4.38 -14.21 -21.06
CA CYS A 372 -3.22 -14.08 -21.93
C CYS A 372 -3.65 -14.12 -23.39
N ARG A 373 -3.29 -13.11 -24.18
CA ARG A 373 -3.67 -13.05 -25.61
C ARG A 373 -3.06 -14.18 -26.46
N PHE A 374 -1.96 -14.80 -25.98
CA PHE A 374 -1.18 -15.77 -26.74
C PHE A 374 -1.63 -17.22 -26.52
N CYS A 375 -2.03 -17.58 -25.30
CA CYS A 375 -2.39 -18.96 -24.94
C CYS A 375 -3.76 -19.09 -24.24
N GLY A 376 -4.49 -17.99 -24.05
CA GLY A 376 -5.83 -18.01 -23.44
C GLY A 376 -5.86 -18.28 -21.93
N THR A 377 -4.71 -18.48 -21.28
CA THR A 377 -4.64 -18.71 -19.83
C THR A 377 -5.17 -17.50 -19.06
N LYS A 378 -6.06 -17.72 -18.09
CA LYS A 378 -6.58 -16.68 -17.20
C LYS A 378 -5.47 -16.10 -16.34
N ILE A 379 -5.35 -14.78 -16.29
CA ILE A 379 -4.40 -14.06 -15.43
C ILE A 379 -5.20 -13.52 -14.23
N PRO A 380 -4.83 -13.83 -12.98
CA PRO A 380 -5.56 -13.38 -11.79
C PRO A 380 -5.49 -11.86 -11.67
N GLY A 381 -6.59 -11.17 -11.39
CA GLY A 381 -6.58 -9.70 -11.22
C GLY A 381 -7.88 -9.04 -11.64
N ILE A 382 -7.92 -7.72 -11.47
CA ILE A 382 -8.98 -6.82 -11.92
C ILE A 382 -8.44 -6.05 -13.12
N TRP A 383 -8.93 -6.39 -14.32
CA TRP A 383 -8.38 -5.90 -15.59
C TRP A 383 -9.27 -4.90 -16.33
N GLY A 384 -10.45 -4.62 -15.77
CA GLY A 384 -11.44 -3.68 -16.28
C GLY A 384 -12.50 -3.40 -15.21
N ILE A 385 -13.33 -2.39 -15.44
CA ILE A 385 -14.53 -2.05 -14.66
C ILE A 385 -15.76 -2.30 -15.53
#